data_AF-A0A382DJJ8-F1
#
_entry.id   AF-A0A382DJJ8-F1
#
_cell.length_a   1.000
_cell.length_b   1.000
_cell.length_c   1.000
_cell.angle_alpha   90.00
_cell.angle_beta   90.00
_cell.angle_gamma   90.00
#
_symmetry.space_group_name_H-M   'P 1'
#
loop_
_entity.id
_entity.type
_entity.pdbx_description
1 polymer ?
#
loop_
_entity_poly.entity_id
_entity_poly.type
_entity_poly.pdbx_seq_one_letter_code
_entity_poly.pdbx_strand_id
1 'polypeptide(L)' 'MITFSRNKVEEMVKRTGGKTSVPQIFVDDKYFGGLTELISYYKEK' A
#
# COMPACT_ATOMS: atom_id res chain seq x y z
N MET A 1 -12.58 1.80 -14.07
CA MET A 1 -11.36 2.41 -13.51
C MET A 1 -11.76 3.13 -12.23
N ILE A 2 -11.21 2.74 -11.08
CA ILE A 2 -11.46 3.45 -9.81
C ILE A 2 -10.38 4.52 -9.70
N THR A 3 -10.79 5.77 -9.54
CA THR A 3 -9.88 6.90 -9.38
C THR A 3 -10.05 7.46 -7.98
N PHE A 4 -8.95 7.53 -7.23
CA PHE A 4 -8.96 8.15 -5.90
C PHE A 4 -8.89 9.67 -6.04
N SER A 5 -9.50 10.38 -5.09
CA SER A 5 -9.33 11.83 -4.99
C SER A 5 -7.85 12.19 -4.83
N ARG A 6 -7.44 13.37 -5.31
CA ARG A 6 -6.05 13.85 -5.18
C ARG A 6 -5.56 13.84 -3.74
N ASN A 7 -6.42 14.26 -2.80
CA ASN A 7 -6.10 14.24 -1.37
C ASN A 7 -5.77 12.83 -0.86
N LYS A 8 -6.47 11.80 -1.36
CA LYS A 8 -6.19 10.41 -1.00
C LYS A 8 -4.89 9.90 -1.61
N VAL A 9 -4.57 10.31 -2.84
CA VAL A 9 -3.27 9.99 -3.47
C VAL A 9 -2.12 10.64 -2.71
N GLU A 10 -2.26 11.90 -2.28
CA GLU A 10 -1.24 12.59 -1.47
C GLU A 10 -1.04 11.91 -0.11
N GLU A 11 -2.13 11.50 0.55
CA GLU A 11 -2.08 10.74 1.81
C GLU A 11 -1.32 9.42 1.62
N MET A 12 -1.64 8.67 0.56
CA MET A 12 -0.96 7.41 0.22
C MET A 12 0.54 7.62 -0.01
N VAL A 13 0.91 8.61 -0.81
CA VAL A 13 2.31 8.95 -1.11
C VAL A 13 3.09 9.27 0.17
N LYS A 14 2.52 10.09 1.06
CA LYS A 14 3.14 10.46 2.34
C LYS A 14 3.35 9.26 3.26
N ARG A 15 2.35 8.37 3.35
CA ARG A 15 2.36 7.23 4.28
C ARG A 15 3.20 6.05 3.83
N THR A 16 3.51 5.95 2.54
CA THR A 16 4.19 4.78 1.94
C THR A 16 5.56 5.08 1.35
N GLY A 17 6.07 6.29 1.54
CA GLY A 17 7.37 6.71 0.98
C GLY A 17 7.35 6.84 -0.55
N GLY A 18 6.23 7.29 -1.12
CA GLY A 18 6.13 7.58 -2.55
C GLY A 18 5.31 6.60 -3.39
N LYS A 19 4.66 5.60 -2.79
CA LYS A 19 3.88 4.62 -3.56
C LYS A 19 2.51 5.20 -3.92
N THR A 20 2.12 5.01 -5.18
CA THR A 20 0.82 5.42 -5.74
C THR A 20 -0.02 4.23 -6.22
N SER A 21 0.61 3.06 -6.39
CA SER A 21 -0.05 1.83 -6.80
C SER A 21 -0.85 1.22 -5.65
N VAL A 22 -2.00 0.65 -5.98
CA VAL A 22 -2.85 -0.14 -5.07
C VAL A 22 -2.77 -1.64 -5.41
N PRO A 23 -3.03 -2.54 -4.45
CA PRO A 23 -3.32 -2.28 -3.03
C PRO A 23 -2.10 -1.80 -2.23
N GLN A 24 -2.34 -1.03 -1.16
CA GLN A 24 -1.34 -0.63 -0.15
C GLN A 24 -1.85 -1.10 1.21
N ILE A 25 -1.12 -2.02 1.84
CA ILE A 25 -1.53 -2.73 3.05
C ILE A 25 -0.81 -2.14 4.24
N PHE A 26 -1.56 -1.94 5.33
CA PHE A 26 -1.05 -1.50 6.62
C PHE A 26 -1.45 -2.51 7.68
N VAL A 27 -0.53 -2.83 8.58
CA VAL A 27 -0.75 -3.71 9.75
C VAL A 27 -0.22 -2.98 10.96
N ASP A 28 -1.04 -2.81 12.00
CA ASP A 28 -0.70 -2.05 13.21
C ASP A 28 -0.15 -0.64 12.90
N ASP A 29 -0.84 0.08 11.99
CA ASP A 29 -0.49 1.40 11.47
C ASP A 29 0.89 1.51 10.77
N LYS A 30 1.58 0.39 10.59
CA LYS A 30 2.84 0.32 9.84
C LYS A 30 2.58 -0.11 8.41
N TYR A 31 3.25 0.54 7.48
CA TYR A 31 3.20 0.16 6.07
C TYR A 31 3.82 -1.22 5.89
N PHE A 32 3.02 -2.17 5.40
CA PHE A 32 3.44 -3.54 5.16
C PHE A 32 4.00 -3.71 3.74
N GLY A 33 3.31 -3.16 2.74
CA GLY A 33 3.63 -3.35 1.33
C GLY A 33 2.39 -3.41 0.44
N GLY A 34 2.54 -3.93 -0.77
CA GLY A 34 1.44 -4.22 -1.68
C GLY A 34 1.12 -5.70 -1.76
N LEU A 35 0.46 -6.10 -2.86
CA LEU A 35 0.07 -7.49 -3.09
C LEU A 35 1.27 -8.43 -3.22
N THR A 36 2.35 -7.98 -3.85
CA THR A 36 3.56 -8.78 -4.04
C THR A 36 4.17 -9.19 -2.70
N GLU A 37 4.33 -8.21 -1.80
CA GLU A 37 4.86 -8.43 -0.46
C GLU A 37 3.97 -9.36 0.35
N LEU A 38 2.64 -9.24 0.21
CA LEU A 38 1.69 -10.13 0.88
C LEU A 38 1.85 -11.58 0.40
N ILE A 39 1.95 -11.80 -0.92
CA ILE A 39 2.13 -13.14 -1.48
C ILE A 39 3.47 -13.74 -1.00
N SER A 40 4.55 -12.96 -0.98
CA SER A 40 5.85 -13.43 -0.49
C SER A 40 5.78 -13.83 0.99
N TYR A 41 5.14 -13.04 1.84
CA TYR A 41 4.98 -13.35 3.27
C TYR A 41 4.30 -14.71 3.53
N TYR A 42 3.29 -15.08 2.74
CA TYR A 42 2.60 -16.37 2.87
C TYR A 42 3.36 -17.55 2.26
N LYS A 43 4.30 -17.32 1.34
CA LYS A 43 5.13 -18.36 0.74
C LYS A 43 6.31 -18.78 1.64
N GLU A 44 6.76 -17.88 2.51
CA GLU A 44 7.86 -18.13 3.45
C GLU A 44 7.39 -18.71 4.80
N LYS A 45 6.08 -18.93 4.97
CA LYS A 45 5.47 -19.68 6.07
C LYS A 45 5.12 -21.09 5.66
#